data_AF-A0A7J8R5M6-F1
#
_entry.id   AF-A0A7J8R5M6-F1
#
_cell.length_a   1.000
_cell.length_b   1.000
_cell.length_c   1.000
_cell.angle_alpha   90.00
_cell.angle_beta   90.00
_cell.angle_gamma   90.00
#
_symmetry.space_group_name_H-M   'P 1'
#
loop_
_entity.id
_entity.type
_entity.pdbx_description
1 polymer ?
#
loop_
_entity_poly.entity_id
_entity_poly.type
_entity_poly.pdbx_seq_one_letter_code
_entity_poly.pdbx_strand_id
1 'polypeptide(L)'
;MAALGTCEQPSLSNKKMVIHVNSDTERSDITQGTMNDDDEYDCSQRAQLLRAVVLGANDGLVSIASLMMGVGAVKDDTKSMVLTGIAGLVAGACSMAIGEFVSVYTQKDVEVAQRARRVRKNAGHEEETTNQRLKLPNPVQAAIASAFAFTIGGVVPLLAAAFIRRQHTLRLAVVAAAASLALVVLGGVGAVLGRTPMAKSSVRVLIGGWMAMAITFGLTKLIGTTGL
;
A
#
# COMPACT_ATOMS: atom_id res chain seq x y z
N MET A 1 -17.37 2.52 36.18
CA MET A 1 -17.76 1.11 36.43
C MET A 1 -17.28 0.31 35.24
N ALA A 2 -16.07 -0.24 35.17
CA ALA A 2 -15.31 -1.08 36.10
C ALA A 2 -15.96 -2.45 36.38
N ALA A 3 -15.36 -3.51 35.82
CA ALA A 3 -15.17 -4.86 36.38
C ALA A 3 -14.39 -5.68 35.31
N LEU A 4 -13.07 -5.91 35.44
CA LEU A 4 -12.34 -6.88 36.29
C LEU A 4 -12.40 -8.33 35.78
N GLY A 5 -11.23 -8.98 35.71
CA GLY A 5 -11.14 -10.45 35.72
C GLY A 5 -9.97 -11.05 34.94
N THR A 6 -8.81 -11.16 35.58
CA THR A 6 -7.62 -11.92 35.15
C THR A 6 -7.76 -13.43 35.39
N CYS A 7 -6.85 -14.18 34.74
CA CYS A 7 -6.22 -15.47 35.14
C CYS A 7 -6.51 -16.76 34.33
N GLU A 8 -5.39 -17.28 33.80
CA GLU A 8 -4.92 -18.67 33.78
C GLU A 8 -5.42 -19.74 32.79
N GLN A 9 -4.43 -20.46 32.24
CA GLN A 9 -4.52 -21.68 31.44
C GLN A 9 -4.96 -22.89 32.29
N PRO A 10 -5.38 -23.97 31.63
CA PRO A 10 -4.88 -25.28 32.05
C PRO A 10 -4.37 -26.16 30.89
N SER A 11 -3.37 -26.96 31.24
CA SER A 11 -2.72 -28.02 30.49
C SER A 11 -3.46 -29.36 30.66
N LEU A 12 -3.22 -30.26 29.69
CA LEU A 12 -3.41 -31.73 29.72
C LEU A 12 -4.84 -32.31 29.78
N SER A 13 -5.22 -33.11 28.79
CA SER A 13 -5.19 -34.58 28.90
C SER A 13 -6.04 -35.29 27.83
N ASN A 14 -5.51 -36.41 27.37
CA ASN A 14 -5.96 -37.36 26.36
C ASN A 14 -7.30 -38.04 26.73
N LYS A 15 -8.27 -38.11 25.80
CA LYS A 15 -9.13 -39.30 25.64
C LYS A 15 -9.93 -39.34 24.32
N LYS A 16 -9.64 -40.40 23.56
CA LYS A 16 -10.37 -40.99 22.43
C LYS A 16 -11.83 -41.29 22.78
N MET A 17 -12.77 -40.92 21.91
CA MET A 17 -14.12 -41.53 21.86
C MET A 17 -14.56 -41.70 20.41
N VAL A 18 -14.68 -42.97 20.02
CA VAL A 18 -15.26 -43.46 18.77
C VAL A 18 -16.67 -43.92 19.12
N ILE A 19 -17.72 -43.48 18.42
CA ILE A 19 -18.94 -44.30 18.17
C ILE A 19 -19.53 -43.96 16.79
N HIS A 20 -19.81 -45.05 16.07
CA HIS A 20 -20.53 -45.29 14.82
C HIS A 20 -21.96 -44.74 14.73
N VAL A 21 -22.42 -44.35 13.52
CA VAL A 21 -23.78 -44.64 13.02
C VAL A 21 -23.73 -44.87 11.50
N ASN A 22 -24.44 -45.90 11.03
CA ASN A 22 -24.48 -46.43 9.65
C ASN A 22 -25.83 -46.16 8.96
N SER A 23 -25.82 -46.24 7.61
CA SER A 23 -26.89 -46.57 6.63
C SER A 23 -27.98 -45.54 6.22
N ASP A 24 -27.86 -45.15 4.93
CA ASP A 24 -28.85 -45.13 3.82
C ASP A 24 -29.92 -44.02 3.63
N THR A 25 -30.02 -43.63 2.34
CA THR A 25 -31.18 -43.06 1.60
C THR A 25 -31.23 -41.54 1.31
N GLU A 26 -30.78 -41.21 0.08
CA GLU A 26 -31.28 -40.21 -0.89
C GLU A 26 -31.69 -38.78 -0.47
N ARG A 27 -30.95 -37.79 -1.01
CA ARG A 27 -31.38 -36.79 -2.03
C ARG A 27 -31.01 -35.31 -1.73
N SER A 28 -30.10 -34.81 -2.57
CA SER A 28 -29.97 -33.43 -3.09
C SER A 28 -29.42 -32.29 -2.22
N ASP A 29 -28.40 -31.64 -2.79
CA ASP A 29 -27.90 -30.28 -2.55
C ASP A 29 -27.11 -29.98 -1.27
N ILE A 30 -25.93 -30.59 -1.15
CA ILE A 30 -24.77 -29.91 -0.54
C ILE A 30 -23.56 -30.20 -1.42
N THR A 31 -23.29 -29.29 -2.37
CA THR A 31 -22.02 -29.22 -3.10
C THR A 31 -20.92 -28.92 -2.09
N GLN A 32 -20.40 -29.97 -1.47
CA GLN A 32 -19.10 -29.99 -0.81
C GLN A 32 -18.04 -30.08 -1.90
N GLY A 33 -17.85 -28.96 -2.61
CA GLY A 33 -16.79 -28.78 -3.60
C GLY A 33 -15.56 -28.19 -2.91
N THR A 34 -14.44 -28.91 -3.01
CA THR A 34 -13.06 -28.47 -2.83
C THR A 34 -12.90 -26.93 -2.81
N MET A 35 -12.68 -26.35 -1.62
CA MET A 35 -12.09 -25.02 -1.52
C MET A 35 -10.63 -25.16 -1.95
N ASN A 36 -10.37 -24.69 -3.16
CA ASN A 36 -9.14 -24.89 -3.91
C ASN A 36 -8.02 -24.02 -3.34
N ASP A 37 -6.84 -24.61 -3.14
CA ASP A 37 -5.59 -23.89 -2.83
C ASP A 37 -5.35 -22.71 -3.80
N ASP A 38 -5.85 -22.78 -5.04
CA ASP A 38 -5.77 -21.72 -6.05
C ASP A 38 -6.45 -20.39 -5.65
N ASP A 39 -7.53 -20.42 -4.84
CA ASP A 39 -8.27 -19.21 -4.45
C ASP A 39 -7.55 -18.42 -3.33
N GLU A 40 -6.84 -19.13 -2.44
CA GLU A 40 -6.13 -18.52 -1.31
C GLU A 40 -4.85 -17.79 -1.76
N TYR A 41 -4.14 -18.33 -2.77
CA TYR A 41 -2.95 -17.71 -3.33
C TYR A 41 -3.24 -16.45 -4.15
N ASP A 42 -4.28 -16.46 -5.00
CA ASP A 42 -4.67 -15.29 -5.79
C ASP A 42 -5.09 -14.12 -4.88
N CYS A 43 -5.73 -14.41 -3.74
CA CYS A 43 -6.06 -13.40 -2.74
C CYS A 43 -4.82 -12.69 -2.17
N SER A 44 -3.75 -13.44 -1.88
CA SER A 44 -2.51 -12.88 -1.32
C SER A 44 -1.76 -11.99 -2.33
N GLN A 45 -1.66 -12.43 -3.59
CA GLN A 45 -1.00 -11.68 -4.65
C GLN A 45 -1.77 -10.41 -5.01
N ARG A 46 -3.11 -10.48 -5.04
CA ARG A 46 -3.97 -9.30 -5.23
C ARG A 46 -3.86 -8.32 -4.07
N ALA A 47 -3.75 -8.80 -2.84
CA ALA A 47 -3.55 -7.92 -1.67
C ALA A 47 -2.19 -7.19 -1.73
N GLN A 48 -1.12 -7.88 -2.14
CA GLN A 48 0.19 -7.27 -2.35
C GLN A 48 0.17 -6.22 -3.47
N LEU A 49 -0.46 -6.55 -4.60
CA LEU A 49 -0.65 -5.64 -5.72
C LEU A 49 -1.44 -4.40 -5.31
N LEU A 50 -2.56 -4.61 -4.60
CA LEU A 50 -3.42 -3.55 -4.12
C LEU A 50 -2.67 -2.60 -3.18
N ARG A 51 -1.88 -3.14 -2.24
CA ARG A 51 -1.02 -2.34 -1.35
C ARG A 51 -0.05 -1.48 -2.15
N ALA A 52 0.65 -2.09 -3.12
CA ALA A 52 1.63 -1.40 -3.95
C ALA A 52 0.99 -0.25 -4.75
N VAL A 53 -0.22 -0.45 -5.27
CA VAL A 53 -1.00 0.58 -6.00
C VAL A 53 -1.42 1.72 -5.07
N VAL A 54 -1.99 1.42 -3.90
CA VAL A 54 -2.48 2.46 -2.97
C VAL A 54 -1.32 3.31 -2.43
N LEU A 55 -0.22 2.67 -2.05
CA LEU A 55 0.99 3.39 -1.63
C LEU A 55 1.56 4.22 -2.77
N GLY A 56 1.64 3.66 -3.98
CA GLY A 56 2.07 4.38 -5.18
C GLY A 56 1.28 5.66 -5.40
N ALA A 57 -0.05 5.55 -5.49
CA ALA A 57 -0.91 6.70 -5.73
C ALA A 57 -0.81 7.78 -4.65
N ASN A 58 -0.78 7.37 -3.37
CA ASN A 58 -0.68 8.32 -2.26
C ASN A 58 0.70 9.00 -2.24
N ASP A 59 1.78 8.24 -2.40
CA ASP A 59 3.13 8.77 -2.41
C ASP A 59 3.33 9.70 -3.60
N GLY A 60 2.85 9.34 -4.80
CA GLY A 60 2.91 10.18 -5.99
C GLY A 60 2.17 11.50 -5.80
N LEU A 61 0.96 11.46 -5.24
CA LEU A 61 0.19 12.65 -4.98
C LEU A 61 0.88 13.58 -3.97
N VAL A 62 1.24 13.04 -2.80
CA VAL A 62 1.80 13.84 -1.70
C VAL A 62 3.19 14.34 -2.05
N SER A 63 4.07 13.50 -2.60
CA SER A 63 5.46 13.88 -2.91
C SER A 63 5.53 14.96 -3.98
N ILE A 64 4.84 14.80 -5.11
CA ILE A 64 4.86 15.79 -6.19
C ILE A 64 4.24 17.10 -5.75
N ALA A 65 3.10 17.04 -5.07
CA ALA A 65 2.45 18.25 -4.60
C ALA A 65 3.28 18.96 -3.52
N SER A 66 3.93 18.23 -2.61
CA SER A 66 4.84 18.83 -1.61
C SER A 66 6.07 19.45 -2.24
N LEU A 67 6.66 18.78 -3.25
CA LEU A 67 7.84 19.28 -3.96
C LEU A 67 7.51 20.58 -4.74
N MET A 68 6.35 20.60 -5.41
CA MET A 68 5.85 21.78 -6.11
C MET A 68 5.53 22.93 -5.15
N MET A 69 4.95 22.62 -3.98
CA MET A 69 4.72 23.61 -2.93
C MET A 69 6.03 24.16 -2.35
N GLY A 70 7.03 23.31 -2.13
CA GLY A 70 8.34 23.73 -1.64
C GLY A 70 9.03 24.69 -2.61
N VAL A 71 9.19 24.31 -3.87
CA VAL A 71 9.81 25.18 -4.88
C VAL A 71 8.97 26.43 -5.14
N GLY A 72 7.65 26.28 -5.15
CA GLY A 72 6.72 27.40 -5.26
C GLY A 72 6.75 28.35 -4.06
N ALA A 73 7.28 27.94 -2.89
CA ALA A 73 7.41 28.81 -1.73
C ALA A 73 8.52 29.87 -1.88
N VAL A 74 9.48 29.62 -2.76
CA VAL A 74 10.68 30.45 -2.96
C VAL A 74 10.82 31.02 -4.36
N LYS A 75 10.11 30.44 -5.34
CA LYS A 75 10.13 30.90 -6.74
C LYS A 75 8.72 31.14 -7.26
N ASP A 76 8.49 32.36 -7.75
CA ASP A 76 7.22 32.74 -8.38
C ASP A 76 7.01 32.08 -9.75
N ASP A 77 8.12 31.69 -10.41
CA ASP A 77 8.11 31.17 -11.77
C ASP A 77 7.36 29.83 -11.91
N THR A 78 6.42 29.81 -12.87
CA THR A 78 5.62 28.62 -13.19
C THR A 78 6.49 27.50 -13.76
N LYS A 79 7.49 27.84 -14.58
CA LYS A 79 8.33 26.85 -15.26
C LYS A 79 9.16 26.06 -14.26
N SER A 80 9.77 26.75 -13.30
CA SER A 80 10.52 26.13 -12.20
C SER A 80 9.65 25.13 -11.42
N MET A 81 8.43 25.52 -11.07
CA MET A 81 7.51 24.66 -10.30
C MET A 81 7.08 23.41 -11.09
N VAL A 82 6.71 23.57 -12.37
CA VAL A 82 6.29 22.44 -13.22
C VAL A 82 7.48 21.54 -13.58
N LEU A 83 8.65 22.11 -13.88
CA LEU A 83 9.85 21.35 -14.18
C LEU A 83 10.26 20.48 -13.00
N THR A 84 10.23 21.02 -11.78
CA THR A 84 10.46 20.26 -10.56
C THR A 84 9.41 19.16 -10.39
N GLY A 85 8.14 19.44 -10.64
CA GLY A 85 7.09 18.42 -10.59
C GLY A 85 7.33 17.26 -11.56
N ILE A 86 7.70 17.55 -12.81
CA ILE A 86 7.98 16.52 -13.83
C ILE A 86 9.23 15.72 -13.45
N ALA A 87 10.30 16.41 -13.02
CA ALA A 87 11.53 15.75 -12.59
C ALA A 87 11.28 14.84 -11.38
N GLY A 88 10.55 15.32 -10.39
CA GLY A 88 10.13 14.54 -9.23
C GLY A 88 9.23 13.37 -9.61
N LEU A 89 8.38 13.51 -10.63
CA LEU A 89 7.48 12.45 -11.07
C LEU A 89 8.26 11.30 -11.69
N VAL A 90 9.20 11.59 -12.59
CA VAL A 90 10.05 10.57 -13.22
C VAL A 90 10.97 9.92 -12.19
N ALA A 91 11.65 10.72 -11.36
CA ALA A 91 12.54 10.21 -10.33
C ALA A 91 11.80 9.34 -9.30
N GLY A 92 10.63 9.80 -8.85
CA GLY A 92 9.78 9.11 -7.89
C GLY A 92 9.19 7.82 -8.44
N ALA A 93 8.66 7.82 -9.67
CA ALA A 93 8.13 6.61 -10.29
C ALA A 93 9.20 5.52 -10.47
N CYS A 94 10.40 5.90 -10.92
CA CYS A 94 11.54 4.99 -11.03
C CYS A 94 11.97 4.45 -9.65
N SER A 95 12.09 5.33 -8.65
CA SER A 95 12.45 4.94 -7.29
C SER A 95 11.43 3.99 -6.66
N MET A 96 10.14 4.22 -6.92
CA MET A 96 9.05 3.38 -6.42
C MET A 96 9.02 2.01 -7.09
N ALA A 97 9.25 1.94 -8.40
CA ALA A 97 9.37 0.68 -9.14
C ALA A 97 10.52 -0.16 -8.56
N ILE A 98 11.69 0.45 -8.36
CA ILE A 98 12.87 -0.21 -7.82
C ILE A 98 12.61 -0.66 -6.37
N GLY A 99 12.04 0.20 -5.53
CA GLY A 99 11.75 -0.10 -4.14
C GLY A 99 10.78 -1.28 -3.97
N GLU A 100 9.71 -1.32 -4.77
CA GLU A 100 8.75 -2.42 -4.74
C GLU A 100 9.35 -3.71 -5.31
N PHE A 101 10.13 -3.63 -6.40
CA PHE A 101 10.83 -4.79 -6.97
C PHE A 101 11.78 -5.44 -5.95
N VAL A 102 12.63 -4.62 -5.30
CA VAL A 102 13.58 -5.10 -4.29
C VAL A 102 12.85 -5.65 -3.06
N SER A 103 11.75 -5.00 -2.64
CA SER A 103 10.95 -5.46 -1.50
C SER A 103 10.33 -6.84 -1.75
N VAL A 104 9.68 -7.03 -2.90
CA VAL A 104 9.06 -8.32 -3.25
C VAL A 104 10.11 -9.41 -3.47
N TYR A 105 11.25 -9.06 -4.08
CA TYR A 105 12.36 -9.99 -4.24
C TYR A 105 12.93 -10.44 -2.89
N THR A 106 13.09 -9.53 -1.94
CA THR A 106 13.56 -9.86 -0.59
C THR A 106 12.57 -10.76 0.17
N GLN A 107 11.26 -10.52 0.04
CA GLN A 107 10.24 -11.38 0.66
C GLN A 107 10.34 -12.82 0.13
N LYS A 108 10.54 -12.96 -1.18
CA LYS A 108 10.73 -14.24 -1.85
C LYS A 108 12.00 -14.95 -1.36
N ASP A 109 13.10 -14.23 -1.19
CA ASP A 109 14.36 -14.81 -0.69
C ASP A 109 14.22 -15.31 0.77
N VAL A 110 13.51 -14.56 1.61
CA VAL A 110 13.21 -14.96 3.00
C VAL A 110 12.36 -16.22 3.02
N GLU A 111 11.34 -16.31 2.17
CA GLU A 111 10.46 -17.47 2.08
C GLU A 111 11.23 -18.75 1.66
N VAL A 112 12.10 -18.64 0.65
CA VAL A 112 12.95 -19.75 0.19
C VAL A 112 13.91 -20.19 1.31
N ALA A 113 14.53 -19.24 2.02
CA ALA A 113 15.43 -19.53 3.13
C ALA A 113 14.68 -20.20 4.31
N GLN A 114 13.47 -19.74 4.62
CA GLN A 114 12.62 -20.35 5.64
C GLN A 114 12.19 -21.76 5.24
N ARG A 115 11.85 -21.99 3.98
CA ARG A 115 11.48 -23.31 3.46
C ARG A 115 12.63 -24.31 3.55
N ALA A 116 13.84 -23.91 3.16
CA ALA A 116 15.03 -24.77 3.27
C ALA A 116 15.32 -25.18 4.72
N ARG A 117 15.06 -24.29 5.69
CA ARG A 117 15.17 -24.61 7.14
C ARG A 117 14.09 -25.58 7.60
N ARG A 118 12.83 -25.41 7.15
CA ARG A 118 11.73 -26.34 7.47
C ARG A 118 12.00 -27.74 6.91
N VAL A 119 12.47 -27.84 5.68
CA VAL A 119 12.85 -29.13 5.06
C VAL A 119 13.97 -29.81 5.85
N ARG A 120 15.04 -29.09 6.21
CA ARG A 120 16.12 -29.64 7.05
C ARG A 120 15.64 -30.09 8.44
N LYS A 121 14.70 -29.36 9.05
CA LYS A 121 14.13 -29.72 10.36
C LYS A 121 13.22 -30.96 10.28
N ASN A 122 12.47 -31.10 9.18
CA ASN A 122 11.56 -32.21 8.96
C ASN A 122 12.26 -33.46 8.40
N ALA A 123 13.47 -33.35 7.85
CA ALA A 123 14.26 -34.48 7.34
C ALA A 123 14.67 -35.54 8.41
N GLY A 124 14.27 -35.37 9.68
CA GLY A 124 14.39 -36.38 10.73
C GLY A 124 13.09 -37.14 11.06
N HIS A 125 11.97 -36.82 10.40
CA HIS A 125 10.70 -37.54 10.49
C HIS A 125 10.19 -37.71 9.04
N GLU A 126 10.18 -38.94 8.53
CA GLU A 126 9.79 -39.21 7.14
C GLU A 126 8.32 -38.88 6.87
N GLU A 127 8.11 -38.42 5.64
CA GLU A 127 6.87 -38.32 4.87
C GLU A 127 5.86 -37.23 5.29
N GLU A 128 5.89 -36.11 4.56
CA GLU A 128 4.68 -35.66 3.88
C GLU A 128 5.04 -34.86 2.62
N THR A 129 4.55 -35.36 1.49
CA THR A 129 4.59 -34.76 0.16
C THR A 129 3.95 -33.39 0.16
N THR A 130 4.74 -32.32 0.16
CA THR A 130 4.22 -31.00 -0.21
C THR A 130 4.87 -30.55 -1.52
N ASN A 131 4.23 -30.94 -2.62
CA ASN A 131 4.36 -30.25 -3.91
C ASN A 131 3.73 -28.84 -3.82
N GLN A 132 4.13 -28.02 -2.84
CA GLN A 132 3.80 -26.60 -2.83
C GLN A 132 4.69 -25.93 -3.87
N ARG A 133 4.25 -25.96 -5.13
CA ARG A 133 4.70 -25.01 -6.12
C ARG A 133 4.11 -23.65 -5.74
N LEU A 134 4.66 -23.03 -4.69
CA LEU A 134 4.44 -21.62 -4.38
C LEU A 134 4.96 -20.83 -5.59
N LYS A 135 4.02 -20.41 -6.43
CA LYS A 135 4.31 -19.60 -7.59
C LYS A 135 4.61 -18.20 -7.07
N LEU A 136 5.87 -17.83 -7.22
CA LEU A 136 6.52 -16.74 -6.53
C LEU A 136 5.80 -15.41 -6.87
N PRO A 137 5.60 -14.50 -5.90
CA PRO A 137 4.99 -13.19 -6.14
C PRO A 137 5.68 -12.52 -7.32
N ASN A 138 4.92 -12.06 -8.33
CA ASN A 138 5.53 -11.46 -9.52
C ASN A 138 6.09 -10.06 -9.18
N PRO A 139 7.42 -9.91 -8.99
CA PRO A 139 7.98 -8.68 -8.46
C PRO A 139 7.88 -7.53 -9.46
N VAL A 140 7.94 -7.86 -10.75
CA VAL A 140 7.86 -6.89 -11.83
C VAL A 140 6.45 -6.33 -11.96
N GLN A 141 5.42 -7.17 -11.79
CA GLN A 141 4.03 -6.73 -11.88
C GLN A 141 3.65 -5.74 -10.78
N ALA A 142 4.05 -6.01 -9.53
CA ALA A 142 3.81 -5.10 -8.40
C ALA A 142 4.56 -3.78 -8.57
N ALA A 143 5.82 -3.83 -9.02
CA ALA A 143 6.64 -2.65 -9.28
C ALA A 143 6.08 -1.74 -10.38
N ILE A 144 5.61 -2.33 -11.48
CA ILE A 144 5.00 -1.57 -12.58
C ILE A 144 3.68 -0.95 -12.12
N ALA A 145 2.85 -1.70 -11.40
CA ALA A 145 1.57 -1.21 -10.89
C ALA A 145 1.75 -0.04 -9.90
N SER A 146 2.73 -0.11 -8.99
CA SER A 146 3.03 1.00 -8.06
C SER A 146 3.57 2.23 -8.78
N ALA A 147 4.43 2.07 -9.79
CA ALA A 147 4.97 3.19 -10.58
C ALA A 147 3.90 3.90 -11.42
N PHE A 148 2.97 3.14 -12.03
CA PHE A 148 1.83 3.73 -12.73
C PHE A 148 0.89 4.44 -11.76
N ALA A 149 0.58 3.82 -10.61
CA ALA A 149 -0.24 4.46 -9.59
C ALA A 149 0.40 5.75 -9.07
N PHE A 150 1.71 5.75 -8.85
CA PHE A 150 2.50 6.93 -8.50
C PHE A 150 2.38 8.03 -9.55
N THR A 151 2.52 7.68 -10.82
CA THR A 151 2.37 8.64 -11.92
C THR A 151 0.97 9.24 -11.95
N ILE A 152 -0.08 8.40 -11.83
CA ILE A 152 -1.47 8.87 -11.80
C ILE A 152 -1.70 9.82 -10.61
N GLY A 153 -1.20 9.48 -9.42
CA GLY A 153 -1.28 10.32 -8.23
C GLY A 153 -0.55 11.66 -8.40
N GLY A 154 0.66 11.63 -8.97
CA GLY A 154 1.50 12.82 -9.17
C GLY A 154 1.06 13.72 -10.33
N VAL A 155 0.32 13.21 -11.30
CA VAL A 155 -0.21 13.99 -12.43
C VAL A 155 -1.27 15.00 -11.98
N VAL A 156 -2.10 14.66 -10.97
CA VAL A 156 -3.18 15.55 -10.49
C VAL A 156 -2.67 16.94 -10.06
N PRO A 157 -1.71 17.06 -9.12
CA PRO A 157 -1.18 18.37 -8.71
C PRO A 157 -0.40 19.05 -9.84
N LEU A 158 0.20 18.28 -10.75
CA LEU A 158 0.95 18.80 -11.90
C LEU A 158 0.03 19.46 -12.94
N LEU A 159 -1.11 18.85 -13.21
CA LEU A 159 -2.17 19.43 -14.04
C LEU A 159 -2.74 20.68 -13.38
N ALA A 160 -3.05 20.63 -12.09
CA ALA A 160 -3.56 21.78 -11.34
C ALA A 160 -2.62 23.00 -11.44
N ALA A 161 -1.31 22.77 -11.36
CA ALA A 161 -0.29 23.78 -11.53
C ALA A 161 -0.18 24.33 -12.97
N ALA A 162 -0.34 23.47 -13.98
CA ALA A 162 -0.18 23.84 -15.39
C ALA A 162 -1.31 24.73 -15.92
N PHE A 163 -2.53 24.61 -15.38
CA PHE A 163 -3.70 25.35 -15.86
C PHE A 163 -3.75 26.83 -15.41
N ILE A 164 -3.10 27.22 -14.31
CA ILE A 164 -3.27 28.56 -13.70
C ILE A 164 -2.00 29.40 -13.83
N ARG A 165 -2.05 30.39 -14.72
CA ARG A 165 -0.92 31.30 -15.02
C ARG A 165 -1.00 32.70 -14.40
N ARG A 166 -2.15 33.15 -13.89
CA ARG A 166 -2.37 34.59 -13.59
C ARG A 166 -1.98 35.09 -12.19
N GLN A 167 -1.92 34.25 -11.15
CA GLN A 167 -1.55 34.69 -9.78
C GLN A 167 -0.76 33.60 -9.04
N HIS A 168 0.39 33.97 -8.45
CA HIS A 168 1.30 33.03 -7.78
C HIS A 168 0.69 32.39 -6.53
N THR A 169 0.11 33.20 -5.62
CA THR A 169 -0.54 32.72 -4.40
C THR A 169 -1.75 31.82 -4.71
N LEU A 170 -2.52 32.19 -5.74
CA LEU A 170 -3.68 31.41 -6.18
C LEU A 170 -3.27 30.05 -6.74
N ARG A 171 -2.14 29.98 -7.47
CA ARG A 171 -1.62 28.72 -8.01
C ARG A 171 -1.29 27.72 -6.91
N LEU A 172 -0.59 28.15 -5.86
CA LEU A 172 -0.29 27.31 -4.70
C LEU A 172 -1.57 26.85 -4.02
N ALA A 173 -2.51 27.77 -3.77
CA ALA A 173 -3.80 27.43 -3.18
C ALA A 173 -4.57 26.37 -4.00
N VAL A 174 -4.57 26.47 -5.33
CA VAL A 174 -5.22 25.49 -6.19
C VAL A 174 -4.50 24.14 -6.18
N VAL A 175 -3.17 24.12 -6.20
CA VAL A 175 -2.42 22.84 -6.08
C VAL A 175 -2.72 22.16 -4.74
N ALA A 176 -2.76 22.92 -3.63
CA ALA A 176 -3.17 22.38 -2.32
C ALA A 176 -4.61 21.86 -2.34
N ALA A 177 -5.55 22.63 -2.90
CA ALA A 177 -6.94 22.24 -2.96
C ALA A 177 -7.15 20.97 -3.82
N ALA A 178 -6.51 20.91 -4.99
CA ALA A 178 -6.53 19.75 -5.87
C ALA A 178 -5.92 18.52 -5.20
N ALA A 179 -4.78 18.68 -4.53
CA ALA A 179 -4.15 17.60 -3.77
C ALA A 179 -5.02 17.14 -2.60
N SER A 180 -5.65 18.07 -1.88
CA SER A 180 -6.56 17.76 -0.77
C SER A 180 -7.77 16.95 -1.25
N LEU A 181 -8.39 17.39 -2.35
CA LEU A 181 -9.50 16.66 -2.96
C LEU A 181 -9.08 15.26 -3.40
N ALA A 182 -7.92 15.14 -4.05
CA ALA A 182 -7.37 13.85 -4.46
C ALA A 182 -7.02 12.95 -3.27
N LEU A 183 -6.54 13.50 -2.14
CA LEU A 183 -6.28 12.75 -0.91
C LEU A 183 -7.57 12.22 -0.28
N VAL A 184 -8.65 13.00 -0.29
CA VAL A 184 -9.97 12.54 0.17
C VAL A 184 -10.45 11.39 -0.72
N VAL A 185 -10.33 11.52 -2.04
CA VAL A 185 -10.73 10.47 -2.98
C VAL A 185 -9.88 9.22 -2.80
N LEU A 186 -8.56 9.33 -2.75
CA LEU A 186 -7.66 8.18 -2.53
C LEU A 186 -7.86 7.54 -1.15
N GLY A 187 -8.07 8.33 -0.10
CA GLY A 187 -8.37 7.85 1.24
C GLY A 187 -9.71 7.10 1.31
N GLY A 188 -10.72 7.58 0.58
CA GLY A 188 -12.02 6.92 0.42
C GLY A 188 -11.92 5.63 -0.38
N VAL A 189 -11.26 5.65 -1.53
CA VAL A 189 -11.01 4.48 -2.38
C VAL A 189 -10.21 3.42 -1.60
N GLY A 190 -9.13 3.81 -0.93
CA GLY A 190 -8.34 2.94 -0.07
C GLY A 190 -9.14 2.32 1.08
N ALA A 191 -10.13 3.04 1.63
CA ALA A 191 -11.01 2.51 2.66
C ALA A 191 -11.99 1.45 2.13
N VAL A 192 -12.54 1.69 0.93
CA VAL A 192 -13.43 0.74 0.25
C VAL A 192 -12.67 -0.56 -0.06
N LEU A 193 -11.44 -0.43 -0.56
CA LEU A 193 -10.57 -1.56 -0.88
C LEU A 193 -10.09 -2.30 0.37
N GLY A 194 -9.81 -1.58 1.45
CA GLY A 194 -9.36 -2.14 2.73
C GLY A 194 -10.48 -2.58 3.69
N ARG A 195 -11.76 -2.46 3.30
CA ARG A 195 -12.93 -2.74 4.16
C ARG A 195 -12.86 -2.03 5.53
N THR A 196 -12.37 -0.80 5.56
CA THR A 196 -12.26 0.02 6.77
C THR A 196 -13.22 1.21 6.73
N PRO A 197 -13.60 1.79 7.89
CA PRO A 197 -14.49 2.95 7.91
C PRO A 197 -13.90 4.14 7.13
N MET A 198 -14.62 4.57 6.07
CA MET A 198 -14.16 5.56 5.09
C MET A 198 -13.68 6.88 5.69
N ALA A 199 -14.35 7.37 6.74
CA ALA A 199 -13.98 8.60 7.41
C ALA A 199 -12.60 8.51 8.10
N LYS A 200 -12.30 7.41 8.79
CA LYS A 200 -11.05 7.26 9.55
C LYS A 200 -9.84 7.14 8.63
N SER A 201 -9.99 6.42 7.51
CA SER A 201 -8.94 6.27 6.50
C SER A 201 -8.62 7.61 5.84
N SER A 202 -9.66 8.31 5.34
CA SER A 202 -9.50 9.58 4.63
C SER A 202 -8.87 10.66 5.51
N VAL A 203 -9.27 10.73 6.79
CA VAL A 203 -8.69 11.69 7.74
C VAL A 203 -7.20 11.44 7.97
N ARG A 204 -6.76 10.18 8.12
CA ARG A 204 -5.34 9.87 8.30
C ARG A 204 -4.49 10.30 7.09
N VAL A 205 -4.97 9.96 5.90
CA VAL A 205 -4.28 10.29 4.64
C VAL A 205 -4.21 11.80 4.44
N LEU A 206 -5.31 12.51 4.71
CA LEU A 206 -5.37 13.96 4.56
C LEU A 206 -4.49 14.70 5.57
N ILE A 207 -4.53 14.30 6.84
CA ILE A 207 -3.67 14.89 7.88
C ILE A 207 -2.19 14.64 7.54
N GLY A 208 -1.84 13.41 7.15
CA GLY A 208 -0.47 13.07 6.76
C GLY A 208 0.02 13.89 5.55
N GLY A 209 -0.81 14.03 4.53
CA GLY A 209 -0.50 14.82 3.34
C GLY A 209 -0.34 16.32 3.62
N TRP A 210 -1.24 16.92 4.40
CA TRP A 210 -1.12 18.32 4.82
C TRP A 210 0.11 18.57 5.68
N MET A 211 0.42 17.65 6.60
CA MET A 211 1.63 17.75 7.42
C MET A 211 2.89 17.72 6.55
N ALA A 212 2.97 16.80 5.58
CA ALA A 212 4.10 16.73 4.64
C ALA A 212 4.25 18.05 3.85
N MET A 213 3.16 18.56 3.27
CA MET A 213 3.18 19.83 2.55
C MET A 213 3.62 21.01 3.40
N ALA A 214 3.07 21.12 4.62
CA ALA A 214 3.39 22.21 5.54
C ALA A 214 4.87 22.20 5.92
N ILE A 215 5.43 21.02 6.19
CA ILE A 215 6.85 20.85 6.52
C ILE A 215 7.71 21.24 5.30
N THR A 216 7.43 20.71 4.11
CA THR A 216 8.22 21.01 2.91
C THR A 216 8.14 22.49 2.53
N PHE A 217 6.96 23.09 2.58
CA PHE A 217 6.77 24.51 2.33
C PHE A 217 7.50 25.37 3.37
N GLY A 218 7.35 25.05 4.65
CA GLY A 218 7.98 25.78 5.76
C GLY A 218 9.51 25.74 5.70
N LEU A 219 10.10 24.56 5.50
CA LEU A 219 11.55 24.40 5.37
C LEU A 219 12.10 25.16 4.17
N THR A 220 11.45 25.02 3.00
CA THR A 220 11.94 25.68 1.79
C THR A 220 11.81 27.20 1.89
N LYS A 221 10.70 27.69 2.47
CA LYS A 221 10.50 29.13 2.74
C LYS A 221 11.53 29.69 3.72
N LEU A 222 11.89 28.94 4.76
CA LEU A 222 12.93 29.36 5.70
C LEU A 222 14.28 29.51 4.99
N ILE A 223 14.69 28.49 4.23
CA ILE A 223 15.93 28.51 3.45
C ILE A 223 15.94 29.68 2.46
N GLY A 224 14.84 29.91 1.72
CA GLY A 224 14.75 31.02 0.78
C GLY A 224 14.74 32.40 1.43
N THR A 225 14.31 32.52 2.69
CA THR A 225 14.34 33.79 3.44
C THR A 225 15.73 34.07 4.02
N THR A 226 16.49 33.03 4.38
CA THR A 226 17.85 33.17 4.93
C THR A 226 18.92 33.48 3.85
N GLY A 227 18.59 33.32 2.56
CA GLY A 227 19.43 33.82 1.47
C GLY A 227 20.81 33.15 1.37
N LEU A 228 20.86 31.82 1.52
CA LEU A 228 22.02 31.03 1.10
C LEU A 228 22.04 30.83 -0.42
#